data_AF-A0A542ZT66-F1
#
_entry.id   AF-A0A542ZT66-F1
#
_cell.length_a   1.000
_cell.length_b   1.000
_cell.length_c   1.000
_cell.angle_alpha   90.00
_cell.angle_beta   90.00
_cell.angle_gamma   90.00
#
_symmetry.space_group_name_H-M   'P 1'
#
loop_
_entity.id
_entity.type
_entity.pdbx_description
1 polymer ?
#
loop_
_entity_poly.entity_id
_entity_poly.type
_entity_poly.pdbx_seq_one_letter_code
_entity_poly.pdbx_strand_id
1 'polypeptide(L)'
;MGVMAKGQAGYRVRSFICDGCGVEVTKRCPPGARYCSLSCYRSSPRPERRTGEDRTCERCGSAFYVPASRVAKGEGRYCSLDCHNATQGDGKTEHTCKTCGGVFRWSPSRSASGAYRITYCSLPCRDADPERRAMLLEMNTWQQLGRTTNAERLGYALLDGLGVEYLRQPTFGGKFTPDAAIPAARLVVQFDGDYWHDRKGTSGEARIRRRVALDRSQDRYVRACGWEVVRLWESDLRADPEGCAARVSQLAHRPLSDAPARDPLARG
;
A
#
# COMPACT_ATOMS: atom_id res chain seq x y z
N MET A 1 49.36 9.63 17.30
CA MET A 1 48.99 9.55 18.74
C MET A 1 47.92 8.48 18.91
N GLY A 2 48.34 7.25 19.21
CA GLY A 2 47.47 6.08 19.25
C GLY A 2 46.74 5.96 20.59
N VAL A 3 45.41 5.86 20.54
CA VAL A 3 44.53 5.63 21.68
C VAL A 3 44.82 4.25 22.26
N MET A 4 45.40 4.19 23.46
CA MET A 4 45.62 2.93 24.18
C MET A 4 44.28 2.27 24.52
N ALA A 5 44.06 1.05 24.01
CA ALA A 5 42.96 0.21 24.42
C ALA A 5 43.11 -0.13 25.92
N LYS A 6 42.09 0.18 26.72
CA LYS A 6 41.99 -0.18 28.16
C LYS A 6 41.81 -1.70 28.31
N GLY A 7 42.84 -2.47 27.98
CA GLY A 7 42.88 -3.92 28.05
C GLY A 7 43.33 -4.42 29.42
N GLN A 8 42.45 -5.15 30.11
CA GLN A 8 42.75 -6.32 30.95
C GLN A 8 43.69 -6.22 32.18
N ALA A 9 44.16 -5.05 32.61
CA ALA A 9 44.94 -4.94 33.86
C ALA A 9 44.03 -5.04 35.10
N GLY A 10 43.59 -6.25 35.48
CA GLY A 10 42.86 -6.47 36.74
C GLY A 10 41.98 -7.72 36.82
N TYR A 11 41.72 -8.37 35.68
CA TYR A 11 40.88 -9.58 35.60
C TYR A 11 41.68 -10.83 36.03
N ARG A 12 41.38 -11.35 37.22
CA ARG A 12 41.97 -12.57 37.80
C ARG A 12 40.86 -13.52 38.23
N VAL A 13 41.18 -14.81 38.36
CA VAL A 13 40.26 -15.79 38.94
C VAL A 13 40.06 -15.44 40.42
N ARG A 14 38.82 -15.22 40.82
CA ARG A 14 38.43 -14.86 42.18
C ARG A 14 37.16 -15.64 42.55
N SER A 15 37.03 -16.00 43.82
CA SER A 15 35.80 -16.55 44.40
C SER A 15 35.03 -15.43 45.10
N PHE A 16 33.72 -15.36 44.85
CA PHE A 16 32.82 -14.43 45.53
C PHE A 16 31.39 -14.98 45.54
N ILE A 17 30.59 -14.54 46.51
CA ILE A 17 29.16 -14.86 46.58
C ILE A 17 28.40 -13.92 45.65
N CYS A 18 27.61 -14.47 44.72
CA CYS A 18 26.83 -13.67 43.79
C CYS A 18 25.62 -13.02 44.50
N ASP A 19 25.54 -11.69 44.50
CA ASP A 19 24.41 -10.94 45.06
C ASP A 19 23.06 -11.26 44.41
N GLY A 20 23.07 -11.88 43.22
CA GLY A 20 21.85 -12.22 42.48
C GLY A 20 21.31 -13.63 42.67
N CYS A 21 22.18 -14.62 42.85
CA CYS A 21 21.75 -16.01 43.05
C CYS A 21 22.17 -16.61 44.39
N GLY A 22 22.97 -15.90 45.19
CA GLY A 22 23.48 -16.36 46.49
C GLY A 22 24.54 -17.46 46.41
N VAL A 23 24.88 -17.95 45.21
CA VAL A 23 25.85 -19.04 45.02
C VAL A 23 27.28 -18.48 45.01
N GLU A 24 28.20 -19.19 45.66
CA GLU A 24 29.63 -18.94 45.56
C GLU A 24 30.15 -19.33 44.18
N VAL A 25 30.78 -18.39 43.48
CA VAL A 25 31.27 -18.60 42.12
C VAL A 25 32.74 -18.25 42.00
N THR A 26 33.50 -19.11 41.34
CA THR A 26 34.90 -18.88 41.01
C THR A 26 35.05 -18.60 39.53
N LYS A 27 35.35 -17.35 39.15
CA LYS A 27 35.54 -16.97 37.74
C LYS A 27 36.58 -15.87 37.57
N ARG A 28 37.04 -15.68 36.34
CA ARG A 28 37.89 -14.55 35.98
C ARG A 28 37.07 -13.26 35.90
N CYS A 29 37.27 -12.33 36.82
CA CYS A 29 36.49 -11.09 36.92
C CYS A 29 37.36 -9.92 37.42
N PRO A 30 36.93 -8.65 37.29
CA PRO A 30 37.63 -7.53 37.90
C PRO A 30 37.45 -7.55 39.43
N PRO A 31 38.29 -6.84 40.20
CA PRO A 31 38.06 -6.63 41.63
C PRO A 31 36.71 -5.91 41.85
N GLY A 32 35.96 -6.31 42.88
CA GLY A 32 34.64 -5.74 43.19
C GLY A 32 33.47 -6.28 42.36
N ALA A 33 33.65 -7.39 41.64
CA ALA A 33 32.55 -8.05 40.93
C ALA A 33 31.53 -8.62 41.94
N ARG A 34 30.27 -8.20 41.81
CA ARG A 34 29.15 -8.60 42.70
C ARG A 34 28.24 -9.67 42.13
N TYR A 35 28.34 -9.96 40.83
CA TYR A 35 27.43 -10.88 40.13
C TYR A 35 28.16 -11.92 39.27
N CYS A 36 27.69 -13.16 39.32
CA CYS A 36 28.27 -14.28 38.56
C CYS A 36 28.04 -14.16 37.05
N SER A 37 26.98 -13.48 36.62
CA SER A 37 26.64 -13.29 35.21
C SER A 37 25.87 -11.99 34.98
N LEU A 38 25.77 -11.58 33.72
CA LEU A 38 24.90 -10.48 33.32
C LEU A 38 23.42 -10.79 33.63
N SER A 39 23.04 -12.07 33.57
CA SER A 39 21.69 -12.52 33.94
C SER A 39 21.41 -12.26 35.43
N CYS A 40 22.32 -12.68 36.32
CA CYS A 40 22.16 -12.40 37.75
C CYS A 40 22.21 -10.89 38.02
N TYR A 41 23.11 -10.13 37.40
CA TYR A 41 23.11 -8.66 37.51
C TYR A 41 21.74 -8.06 37.18
N ARG A 42 21.08 -8.51 36.09
CA ARG A 42 19.80 -7.97 35.61
C ARG A 42 18.58 -8.43 36.43
N SER A 43 18.62 -9.64 36.98
CA SER A 43 17.50 -10.25 37.73
C SER A 43 17.54 -10.00 39.24
N SER A 44 18.65 -9.50 39.76
CA SER A 44 18.79 -9.23 41.20
C SER A 44 17.80 -8.15 41.67
N PRO A 45 17.11 -8.35 42.81
CA PRO A 45 16.28 -7.32 43.42
C PRO A 45 17.11 -6.08 43.75
N ARG A 46 16.60 -4.91 43.37
CA ARG A 46 17.20 -3.60 43.70
C ARG A 46 16.14 -2.72 44.34
N PRO A 47 15.85 -2.92 45.64
CA PRO A 47 14.82 -2.14 46.34
C PRO A 47 15.04 -0.64 46.22
N GLU A 48 16.30 -0.18 46.20
CA GLU A 48 16.67 1.22 46.01
C GLU A 48 16.28 1.81 44.65
N ARG A 49 15.92 0.97 43.67
CA ARG A 49 15.45 1.38 42.34
C ARG A 49 13.93 1.33 42.19
N ARG A 50 13.19 0.86 43.21
CA ARG A 50 11.72 0.88 43.22
C ARG A 50 11.22 2.25 43.70
N THR A 51 11.56 3.30 42.95
CA THR A 51 11.29 4.71 43.30
C THR A 51 9.88 5.19 42.95
N GLY A 52 9.08 4.35 42.30
CA GLY A 52 7.71 4.64 41.91
C GLY A 52 6.70 4.29 43.00
N GLU A 53 5.45 4.10 42.59
CA GLU A 53 4.33 3.83 43.49
C GLU A 53 3.46 2.67 42.96
N ASP A 54 2.72 2.02 43.85
CA ASP A 54 1.73 1.02 43.46
C ASP A 54 0.38 1.72 43.18
N ARG A 55 -0.19 1.49 42.00
CA ARG A 55 -1.49 2.01 41.58
C ARG A 55 -2.50 0.90 41.37
N THR A 56 -3.78 1.27 41.43
CA THR A 56 -4.89 0.37 41.11
C THR A 56 -5.30 0.58 39.67
N CYS A 57 -5.42 -0.50 38.90
CA CYS A 57 -5.88 -0.43 37.51
C CYS A 57 -7.34 0.03 37.44
N GLU A 58 -7.62 1.11 36.71
CA GLU A 58 -8.97 1.66 36.57
C GLU A 58 -9.96 0.70 35.89
N ARG A 59 -9.48 -0.34 35.18
CA ARG A 59 -10.33 -1.33 34.50
C ARG A 59 -10.62 -2.58 35.32
N CYS A 60 -9.58 -3.25 35.80
CA CYS A 60 -9.72 -4.56 36.46
C CYS A 60 -9.53 -4.52 37.99
N GLY A 61 -9.16 -3.36 38.55
CA GLY A 61 -8.96 -3.20 39.99
C GLY A 61 -7.68 -3.84 40.55
N SER A 62 -6.85 -4.49 39.74
CA SER A 62 -5.60 -5.09 40.21
C SER A 62 -4.56 -4.01 40.59
N ALA A 63 -3.87 -4.20 41.71
CA ALA A 63 -2.70 -3.39 42.07
C ALA A 63 -1.50 -3.71 41.15
N PHE A 64 -0.78 -2.69 40.73
CA PHE A 64 0.42 -2.82 39.90
C PHE A 64 1.40 -1.67 40.16
N TYR A 65 2.70 -1.95 40.02
CA TYR A 65 3.76 -0.97 40.24
C TYR A 65 3.95 -0.06 39.01
N VAL A 66 4.03 1.26 39.24
CA VAL A 66 4.30 2.27 38.22
C VAL A 66 5.63 2.98 38.55
N PRO A 67 6.66 2.89 37.69
CA PRO A 67 7.92 3.59 37.91
C PRO A 67 7.74 5.12 38.01
N ALA A 68 8.53 5.78 38.86
CA ALA A 68 8.48 7.23 39.08
C ALA A 68 8.52 8.05 37.78
N SER A 69 9.28 7.60 36.78
CA SER A 69 9.38 8.27 35.48
C SER A 69 8.06 8.28 34.68
N ARG A 70 7.20 7.30 34.89
CA ARG A 70 5.85 7.24 34.28
C ARG A 70 4.84 8.01 35.10
N VAL A 71 4.94 7.91 36.43
CA VAL A 71 4.13 8.71 37.38
C VAL A 71 4.29 10.20 37.10
N ALA A 72 5.52 10.68 36.92
CA ALA A 72 5.83 12.08 36.62
C ALA A 72 5.22 12.59 35.30
N LYS A 73 4.86 11.69 34.38
CA LYS A 73 4.18 12.00 33.11
C LYS A 73 2.65 11.88 33.19
N GLY A 74 2.10 11.55 34.36
CA GLY A 74 0.68 11.25 34.52
C GLY A 74 0.24 9.92 33.90
N GLU A 75 1.18 9.03 33.56
CA GLU A 75 0.86 7.70 33.03
C GLU A 75 0.57 6.69 34.15
N GLY A 76 0.16 5.46 33.80
CA GLY A 76 -0.05 4.38 34.77
C GLY A 76 -1.48 4.28 35.28
N ARG A 77 -2.46 4.45 34.39
CA ARG A 77 -3.90 4.25 34.67
C ARG A 77 -4.33 2.78 34.60
N TYR A 78 -3.60 1.97 33.81
CA TYR A 78 -3.92 0.57 33.56
C TYR A 78 -2.71 -0.33 33.76
N CYS A 79 -2.94 -1.54 34.29
CA CYS A 79 -1.88 -2.50 34.59
C CYS A 79 -1.27 -3.14 33.34
N SER A 80 -2.00 -3.19 32.23
CA SER A 80 -1.56 -3.80 30.97
C SER A 80 -2.05 -3.04 29.74
N LEU A 81 -1.42 -3.32 28.60
CA LEU A 81 -1.87 -2.84 27.30
C LEU A 81 -3.29 -3.34 26.99
N ASP A 82 -3.64 -4.54 27.42
CA ASP A 82 -4.97 -5.11 27.23
C ASP A 82 -6.03 -4.32 27.98
N CYS A 83 -5.78 -3.99 29.25
CA CYS A 83 -6.70 -3.15 30.02
C CYS A 83 -6.85 -1.75 29.40
N HIS A 84 -5.75 -1.15 28.95
CA HIS A 84 -5.79 0.12 28.25
C HIS A 84 -6.62 0.03 26.95
N ASN A 85 -6.33 -0.94 26.08
CA ASN A 85 -6.99 -1.11 24.79
C ASN A 85 -8.47 -1.44 24.91
N ALA A 86 -8.82 -2.23 25.91
CA ALA A 86 -10.19 -2.59 26.17
C ALA A 86 -10.99 -1.37 26.66
N THR A 87 -10.39 -0.48 27.49
CA THR A 87 -11.08 0.75 27.92
C THR A 87 -11.22 1.76 26.78
N GLN A 88 -10.21 1.85 25.91
CA GLN A 88 -10.34 2.56 24.63
C GLN A 88 -11.40 1.94 23.71
N GLY A 89 -11.66 0.65 23.84
CA GLY A 89 -12.67 -0.09 23.09
C GLY A 89 -14.09 0.29 23.48
N ASP A 90 -14.36 0.57 24.75
CA ASP A 90 -15.70 0.80 25.29
C ASP A 90 -16.39 2.02 24.65
N GLY A 91 -15.64 3.08 24.35
CA GLY A 91 -16.16 4.30 23.70
C GLY A 91 -16.41 4.19 22.18
N LYS A 92 -16.23 3.00 21.57
CA LYS A 92 -16.45 2.82 20.13
C LYS A 92 -17.93 2.65 19.80
N THR A 93 -18.39 3.37 18.79
CA THR A 93 -19.73 3.27 18.22
C THR A 93 -19.83 2.14 17.21
N GLU A 94 -21.01 1.54 17.09
CA GLU A 94 -21.29 0.48 16.11
C GLU A 94 -21.75 1.06 14.78
N HIS A 95 -21.27 0.45 13.69
CA HIS A 95 -21.59 0.83 12.32
C HIS A 95 -21.80 -0.42 11.47
N THR A 96 -22.65 -0.30 10.45
CA THR A 96 -22.95 -1.38 9.51
C THR A 96 -22.15 -1.19 8.23
N CYS A 97 -21.43 -2.22 7.80
CA CYS A 97 -20.70 -2.20 6.55
C CYS A 97 -21.67 -2.24 5.37
N LYS A 98 -21.56 -1.28 4.43
CA LYS A 98 -22.37 -1.25 3.21
C LYS A 98 -22.23 -2.51 2.35
N THR A 99 -21.04 -3.10 2.30
CA THR A 99 -20.72 -4.20 1.37
C THR A 99 -21.09 -5.58 1.93
N CYS A 100 -20.75 -5.87 3.18
CA CYS A 100 -20.97 -7.20 3.76
C CYS A 100 -22.11 -7.25 4.79
N GLY A 101 -22.70 -6.10 5.16
CA GLY A 101 -23.70 -6.01 6.22
C GLY A 101 -23.17 -6.24 7.64
N GLY A 102 -21.90 -6.60 7.79
CA GLY A 102 -21.30 -6.86 9.09
C GLY A 102 -21.24 -5.61 9.98
N VAL A 103 -21.56 -5.80 11.26
CA VAL A 103 -21.41 -4.76 12.28
C VAL A 103 -19.94 -4.65 12.69
N PHE A 104 -19.43 -3.43 12.77
CA PHE A 104 -18.08 -3.15 13.21
C PHE A 104 -18.02 -1.92 14.11
N ARG A 105 -17.00 -1.85 14.96
CA ARG A 105 -16.82 -0.79 15.95
C ARG A 105 -15.82 0.26 15.46
N TRP A 106 -16.18 1.52 15.56
CA TRP A 106 -15.35 2.65 15.14
C TRP A 106 -15.16 3.68 16.25
N SER A 107 -14.02 4.36 16.26
CA SER A 107 -13.73 5.39 17.26
C SER A 107 -14.41 6.70 16.90
N PRO A 108 -15.26 7.31 17.75
CA PRO A 108 -15.89 8.60 17.48
C PRO A 108 -14.87 9.70 17.15
N SER A 109 -13.72 9.69 17.82
CA SER A 109 -12.64 10.66 17.60
C SER A 109 -12.08 10.65 16.18
N ARG A 110 -12.09 9.51 15.48
CA ARG A 110 -11.63 9.41 14.09
C ARG A 110 -12.59 10.04 13.09
N SER A 111 -13.83 10.27 13.50
CA SER A 111 -14.88 10.86 12.66
C SER A 111 -15.31 12.24 13.15
N ALA A 112 -14.66 12.78 14.18
CA ALA A 112 -14.97 14.09 14.75
C ALA A 112 -14.86 15.24 13.73
N SER A 113 -13.95 15.13 12.75
CA SER A 113 -13.78 16.15 11.70
C SER A 113 -14.83 16.09 10.59
N GLY A 114 -15.68 15.05 10.55
CA GLY A 114 -16.60 14.81 9.43
C GLY A 114 -15.93 14.41 8.11
N ALA A 115 -14.60 14.45 8.02
CA ALA A 115 -13.85 14.16 6.79
C ALA A 115 -13.97 12.69 6.33
N TYR A 116 -14.34 11.78 7.23
CA TYR A 116 -14.47 10.36 6.94
C TYR A 116 -15.88 9.84 7.23
N ARG A 117 -16.60 9.48 6.17
CA ARG A 117 -17.89 8.76 6.27
C ARG A 117 -17.62 7.28 6.52
N ILE A 118 -17.98 6.81 7.71
CA ILE A 118 -17.79 5.42 8.14
C ILE A 118 -18.73 4.53 7.31
N THR A 119 -18.18 3.82 6.32
CA THR A 119 -18.99 3.09 5.33
C THR A 119 -18.64 1.60 5.24
N TYR A 120 -17.38 1.24 5.51
CA TYR A 120 -16.89 -0.13 5.32
C TYR A 120 -16.10 -0.60 6.53
N CYS A 121 -16.23 -1.89 6.86
CA CYS A 121 -15.48 -2.50 7.97
C CYS A 121 -14.00 -2.75 7.64
N SER A 122 -13.64 -2.80 6.34
CA SER A 122 -12.29 -3.19 5.89
C SER A 122 -11.99 -2.69 4.48
N LEU A 123 -10.71 -2.68 4.10
CA LEU A 123 -10.28 -2.35 2.73
C LEU A 123 -10.87 -3.31 1.68
N PRO A 124 -10.91 -4.65 1.90
CA PRO A 124 -11.57 -5.55 0.96
C PRO A 124 -13.04 -5.23 0.73
N CYS A 125 -13.80 -4.92 1.78
CA CYS A 125 -15.21 -4.51 1.63
C CYS A 125 -15.35 -3.19 0.86
N ARG A 126 -14.48 -2.21 1.14
CA ARG A 126 -14.45 -0.94 0.41
C ARG A 126 -14.15 -1.14 -1.08
N ASP A 127 -13.21 -2.01 -1.40
CA ASP A 127 -12.75 -2.23 -2.78
C ASP A 127 -13.70 -3.16 -3.56
N ALA A 128 -14.54 -3.94 -2.87
CA ALA A 128 -15.61 -4.74 -3.45
C ALA A 128 -16.92 -3.96 -3.72
N ASP A 129 -17.05 -2.71 -3.26
CA ASP A 129 -18.25 -1.89 -3.53
C ASP A 129 -18.32 -1.50 -5.03
N PRO A 130 -19.33 -1.97 -5.79
CA PRO A 130 -19.46 -1.68 -7.21
C PRO A 130 -19.74 -0.20 -7.49
N GLU A 131 -20.50 0.50 -6.65
CA GLU A 131 -20.80 1.93 -6.81
C GLU A 131 -19.52 2.77 -6.63
N ARG A 132 -18.72 2.42 -5.62
CA ARG A 132 -17.42 3.06 -5.41
C ARG A 132 -16.48 2.81 -6.58
N ARG A 133 -16.48 1.59 -7.13
CA ARG A 133 -15.68 1.26 -8.32
C ARG A 133 -16.13 2.08 -9.52
N ALA A 134 -17.43 2.19 -9.77
CA ALA A 134 -17.99 2.99 -10.85
C ALA A 134 -17.60 4.48 -10.72
N MET A 135 -17.75 5.06 -9.52
CA MET A 135 -17.34 6.44 -9.24
C MET A 135 -15.85 6.69 -9.52
N LEU A 136 -14.96 5.75 -9.14
CA LEU A 136 -13.52 5.90 -9.40
C LEU A 136 -13.20 5.81 -10.90
N LEU A 137 -13.89 4.94 -11.64
CA LEU A 137 -13.73 4.85 -13.10
C LEU A 137 -14.20 6.13 -13.78
N GLU A 138 -15.34 6.66 -13.34
CA GLU A 138 -15.88 7.93 -13.83
C GLU A 138 -14.89 9.06 -13.56
N MET A 139 -14.39 9.20 -12.32
CA MET A 139 -13.39 10.22 -11.96
C MET A 139 -12.12 10.11 -12.80
N ASN A 140 -11.61 8.90 -13.03
CA ASN A 140 -10.44 8.69 -13.89
C ASN A 140 -10.73 9.10 -15.35
N THR A 141 -11.93 8.79 -15.86
CA THR A 141 -12.37 9.15 -17.21
C THR A 141 -12.47 10.66 -17.36
N TRP A 142 -13.05 11.36 -16.37
CA TRP A 142 -13.08 12.83 -16.35
C TRP A 142 -11.70 13.46 -16.35
N GLN A 143 -10.74 12.90 -15.59
CA GLN A 143 -9.37 13.39 -15.59
C GLN A 143 -8.67 13.22 -16.95
N GLN A 144 -8.98 12.13 -17.68
CA GLN A 144 -8.47 11.91 -19.03
C GLN A 144 -9.12 12.88 -20.05
N LEU A 145 -10.45 13.06 -19.99
CA LEU A 145 -11.18 13.95 -20.88
C LEU A 145 -10.78 15.43 -20.75
N GLY A 146 -10.37 15.87 -19.55
CA GLY A 146 -10.06 17.27 -19.27
C GLY A 146 -8.78 17.79 -19.95
N ARG A 147 -7.94 16.93 -20.54
CA ARG A 147 -6.68 17.31 -21.17
C ARG A 147 -6.35 16.44 -22.39
N THR A 148 -6.58 16.98 -23.58
CA THR A 148 -6.11 16.34 -24.81
C THR A 148 -4.58 16.45 -24.93
N THR A 149 -3.92 15.30 -24.97
CA THR A 149 -2.48 15.19 -25.22
C THR A 149 -2.16 15.35 -26.72
N ASN A 150 -0.90 15.63 -27.04
CA ASN A 150 -0.45 15.66 -28.44
C ASN A 150 -0.56 14.27 -29.11
N ALA A 151 -0.29 13.20 -28.36
CA ALA A 151 -0.44 11.83 -28.83
C ALA A 151 -1.89 11.56 -29.25
N GLU A 152 -2.86 11.92 -28.41
CA GLU A 152 -4.28 11.78 -28.71
C GLU A 152 -4.70 12.64 -29.91
N ARG A 153 -4.27 13.91 -29.98
CA ARG A 153 -4.61 14.78 -31.12
C ARG A 153 -4.14 14.19 -32.45
N LEU A 154 -2.90 13.72 -32.52
CA LEU A 154 -2.34 13.10 -33.73
C LEU A 154 -3.00 11.74 -34.01
N GLY A 155 -3.21 10.95 -32.97
CA GLY A 155 -3.83 9.63 -33.05
C GLY A 155 -5.26 9.67 -33.57
N TYR A 156 -6.10 10.56 -33.04
CA TYR A 156 -7.48 10.73 -33.51
C TYR A 156 -7.51 11.26 -34.95
N ALA A 157 -6.68 12.24 -35.30
CA ALA A 157 -6.59 12.73 -36.67
C ALA A 157 -6.19 11.62 -37.67
N LEU A 158 -5.32 10.70 -37.25
CA LEU A 158 -4.94 9.53 -38.03
C LEU A 158 -6.13 8.57 -38.22
N LEU A 159 -6.90 8.29 -37.16
CA LEU A 159 -8.10 7.44 -37.25
C LEU A 159 -9.18 8.07 -38.14
N ASP A 160 -9.41 9.38 -38.00
CA ASP A 160 -10.34 10.14 -38.83
C ASP A 160 -9.92 10.08 -40.31
N GLY A 161 -8.63 10.23 -40.59
CA GLY A 161 -8.07 10.12 -41.94
C GLY A 161 -8.18 8.73 -42.56
N LEU A 162 -8.24 7.68 -41.74
CA LEU A 162 -8.48 6.30 -42.21
C LEU A 162 -9.97 6.03 -42.51
N GLY A 163 -10.89 6.88 -42.07
CA GLY A 163 -12.33 6.69 -42.27
C GLY A 163 -12.91 5.49 -41.50
N VAL A 164 -12.27 5.05 -40.43
CA VAL A 164 -12.75 3.95 -39.58
C VAL A 164 -13.73 4.47 -38.53
N GLU A 165 -14.80 3.73 -38.26
CA GLU A 165 -15.68 4.04 -37.13
C GLU A 165 -15.04 3.59 -35.81
N TYR A 166 -14.88 4.51 -34.87
CA TYR A 166 -14.29 4.24 -33.56
C TYR A 166 -15.01 4.97 -32.43
N LEU A 167 -14.91 4.39 -31.23
CA LEU A 167 -15.36 5.00 -29.99
C LEU A 167 -14.16 5.66 -29.31
N ARG A 168 -14.32 6.93 -28.94
CA ARG A 168 -13.35 7.69 -28.14
C ARG A 168 -13.52 7.37 -26.67
N GLN A 169 -12.42 7.03 -26.01
CA GLN A 169 -12.37 6.80 -24.56
C GLN A 169 -13.54 5.98 -23.99
N PRO A 170 -13.89 4.81 -24.58
CA PRO A 170 -14.96 3.97 -24.06
C PRO A 170 -14.51 3.27 -22.78
N THR A 171 -15.44 2.97 -21.86
CA THR A 171 -15.12 2.07 -20.75
C THR A 171 -14.99 0.63 -21.28
N PHE A 172 -13.83 0.00 -21.07
CA PHE A 172 -13.54 -1.35 -21.51
C PHE A 172 -13.63 -2.34 -20.34
N GLY A 173 -14.56 -3.30 -20.44
CA GLY A 173 -14.78 -4.37 -19.48
C GLY A 173 -15.15 -3.92 -18.07
N GLY A 174 -15.60 -2.67 -17.90
CA GLY A 174 -15.85 -2.05 -16.59
C GLY A 174 -14.58 -1.91 -15.74
N LYS A 175 -13.40 -1.78 -16.36
CA LYS A 175 -12.09 -1.79 -15.67
C LYS A 175 -11.18 -0.61 -16.00
N PHE A 176 -11.13 -0.17 -17.26
CA PHE A 176 -10.26 0.93 -17.69
C PHE A 176 -10.79 1.56 -18.98
N THR A 177 -10.17 2.67 -19.38
CA THR A 177 -10.58 3.48 -20.53
C THR A 177 -9.41 3.57 -21.51
N PRO A 178 -9.38 2.79 -22.60
CA PRO A 178 -8.42 2.98 -23.70
C PRO A 178 -8.68 4.28 -24.47
N ASP A 179 -7.73 4.77 -25.26
CA ASP A 179 -7.91 6.01 -26.03
C ASP A 179 -8.96 5.86 -27.14
N ALA A 180 -8.88 4.79 -27.92
CA ALA A 180 -9.90 4.45 -28.91
C ALA A 180 -10.18 2.95 -28.98
N ALA A 181 -11.40 2.61 -29.38
CA ALA A 181 -11.78 1.24 -29.73
C ALA A 181 -12.50 1.24 -31.08
N ILE A 182 -12.15 0.28 -31.95
CA ILE A 182 -12.79 0.03 -33.25
C ILE A 182 -13.60 -1.27 -33.09
N PRO A 183 -14.91 -1.21 -32.77
CA PRO A 183 -15.68 -2.39 -32.43
C PRO A 183 -15.80 -3.38 -33.59
N ALA A 184 -15.96 -2.86 -34.81
CA ALA A 184 -16.05 -3.68 -36.02
C ALA A 184 -14.81 -4.55 -36.25
N ALA A 185 -13.63 -4.13 -35.75
CA ALA A 185 -12.38 -4.86 -35.88
C ALA A 185 -11.93 -5.57 -34.59
N ARG A 186 -12.70 -5.44 -33.50
CA ARG A 186 -12.29 -5.82 -32.13
C ARG A 186 -10.87 -5.33 -31.81
N LEU A 187 -10.60 -4.06 -32.10
CA LEU A 187 -9.28 -3.46 -31.97
C LEU A 187 -9.31 -2.31 -30.96
N VAL A 188 -8.41 -2.35 -29.98
CA VAL A 188 -8.10 -1.24 -29.09
C VAL A 188 -6.88 -0.51 -29.64
N VAL A 189 -6.97 0.82 -29.73
CA VAL A 189 -5.86 1.70 -30.13
C VAL A 189 -5.49 2.58 -28.94
N GLN A 190 -4.20 2.57 -28.57
CA GLN A 190 -3.64 3.42 -27.52
C GLN A 190 -2.59 4.37 -28.11
N PHE A 191 -2.60 5.62 -27.66
CA PHE A 191 -1.67 6.67 -28.07
C PHE A 191 -0.71 6.97 -26.91
N ASP A 192 0.48 6.38 -26.98
CA ASP A 192 1.45 6.41 -25.88
C ASP A 192 2.41 7.60 -25.99
N GLY A 193 2.49 8.41 -24.94
CA GLY A 193 3.63 9.33 -24.76
C GLY A 193 4.92 8.57 -24.43
N ASP A 194 6.01 8.86 -25.15
CA ASP A 194 7.30 8.16 -25.03
C ASP A 194 7.84 8.06 -23.60
N TYR A 195 7.66 9.12 -22.80
CA TYR A 195 8.15 9.19 -21.43
C TYR A 195 7.32 8.36 -20.45
N TRP A 196 5.99 8.53 -20.45
CA TRP A 196 5.11 7.93 -19.45
C TRP A 196 5.00 6.41 -19.59
N HIS A 197 5.13 5.91 -20.81
CA HIS A 197 5.06 4.48 -21.13
C HIS A 197 6.45 3.85 -21.34
N ASP A 198 7.51 4.57 -20.99
CA ASP A 198 8.91 4.10 -21.03
C ASP A 198 9.29 3.44 -22.36
N ARG A 199 9.17 4.18 -23.47
CA ARG A 199 9.46 3.64 -24.81
C ARG A 199 10.83 2.96 -24.90
N LYS A 200 11.82 3.50 -24.19
CA LYS A 200 13.19 2.99 -24.14
C LYS A 200 13.36 1.80 -23.19
N GLY A 201 12.43 1.58 -22.28
CA GLY A 201 12.49 0.51 -21.27
C GLY A 201 13.60 0.70 -20.24
N THR A 202 14.08 1.92 -20.06
CA THR A 202 15.25 2.22 -19.21
C THR A 202 14.90 3.01 -17.96
N SER A 203 13.62 3.27 -17.70
CA SER A 203 13.22 4.12 -16.58
C SER A 203 13.51 3.50 -15.20
N GLY A 204 14.26 4.25 -14.39
CA GLY A 204 14.49 3.95 -12.97
C GLY A 204 13.31 4.32 -12.05
N GLU A 205 12.30 5.03 -12.55
CA GLU A 205 11.24 5.57 -11.72
C GLU A 205 10.15 4.53 -11.40
N ALA A 206 9.89 4.31 -10.11
CA ALA A 206 8.90 3.33 -9.67
C ALA A 206 7.49 3.61 -10.20
N ARG A 207 7.11 4.89 -10.38
CA ARG A 207 5.81 5.29 -10.95
C ARG A 207 5.67 4.87 -12.42
N ILE A 208 6.75 5.00 -13.21
CA ILE A 208 6.77 4.63 -14.62
C ILE A 208 6.74 3.11 -14.75
N ARG A 209 7.56 2.39 -13.98
CA ARG A 209 7.52 0.92 -13.96
C ARG A 209 6.14 0.35 -13.59
N ARG A 210 5.44 0.98 -12.64
CA ARG A 210 4.06 0.60 -12.28
C ARG A 210 3.08 0.86 -13.43
N ARG A 211 3.20 1.98 -14.15
CA ARG A 211 2.40 2.27 -15.35
C ARG A 211 2.62 1.22 -16.43
N VAL A 212 3.88 0.94 -16.80
CA VAL A 212 4.23 -0.08 -17.80
C VAL A 212 3.70 -1.47 -17.40
N ALA A 213 3.78 -1.84 -16.13
CA ALA A 213 3.22 -3.10 -15.65
C ALA A 213 1.69 -3.15 -15.77
N LEU A 214 1.01 -2.03 -15.54
CA LEU A 214 -0.43 -1.89 -15.72
C LEU A 214 -0.81 -1.99 -17.20
N ASP A 215 -0.10 -1.32 -18.10
CA ASP A 215 -0.33 -1.36 -19.55
C ASP A 215 -0.23 -2.81 -20.06
N ARG A 216 0.83 -3.54 -19.66
CA ARG A 216 0.97 -4.98 -19.97
C ARG A 216 -0.19 -5.83 -19.43
N SER A 217 -0.75 -5.45 -18.28
CA SER A 217 -1.91 -6.14 -17.71
C SER A 217 -3.19 -5.84 -18.48
N GLN A 218 -3.37 -4.60 -18.95
CA GLN A 218 -4.49 -4.19 -19.78
C GLN A 218 -4.43 -4.88 -21.14
N ASP A 219 -3.27 -4.90 -21.79
CA ASP A 219 -3.05 -5.59 -23.07
C ASP A 219 -3.41 -7.09 -22.98
N ARG A 220 -2.98 -7.76 -21.90
CA ARG A 220 -3.35 -9.16 -21.65
C ARG A 220 -4.87 -9.32 -21.48
N TYR A 221 -5.52 -8.38 -20.80
CA TYR A 221 -6.96 -8.42 -20.60
C TYR A 221 -7.74 -8.18 -21.90
N VAL A 222 -7.31 -7.22 -22.73
CA VAL A 222 -7.88 -6.97 -24.07
C VAL A 222 -7.81 -8.24 -24.91
N ARG A 223 -6.63 -8.87 -24.98
CA ARG A 223 -6.44 -10.14 -25.69
C ARG A 223 -7.28 -11.28 -25.14
N ALA A 224 -7.37 -11.39 -23.82
CA ALA A 224 -8.23 -12.39 -23.18
C ALA A 224 -9.74 -12.18 -23.47
N CYS A 225 -10.15 -10.95 -23.80
CA CYS A 225 -11.51 -10.66 -24.28
C CYS A 225 -11.70 -10.94 -25.77
N GLY A 226 -10.69 -11.46 -26.49
CA GLY A 226 -10.74 -11.71 -27.93
C GLY A 226 -10.55 -10.45 -28.80
N TRP A 227 -9.97 -9.39 -28.23
CA TRP A 227 -9.66 -8.15 -28.91
C TRP A 227 -8.15 -8.03 -29.13
N GLU A 228 -7.74 -7.33 -30.19
CA GLU A 228 -6.34 -6.93 -30.35
C GLU A 228 -6.09 -5.55 -29.76
N VAL A 229 -4.81 -5.29 -29.51
CA VAL A 229 -4.33 -3.98 -29.07
C VAL A 229 -3.17 -3.51 -29.94
N VAL A 230 -3.25 -2.27 -30.41
CA VAL A 230 -2.15 -1.57 -31.06
C VAL A 230 -1.82 -0.33 -30.24
N ARG A 231 -0.54 -0.16 -29.93
CA ARG A 231 -0.02 1.04 -29.27
C ARG A 231 0.84 1.82 -30.26
N LEU A 232 0.53 3.11 -30.40
CA LEU A 232 1.21 4.05 -31.29
C LEU A 232 1.96 5.06 -30.43
N TRP A 233 3.27 5.17 -30.62
CA TRP A 233 4.09 6.14 -29.90
C TRP A 233 3.90 7.55 -30.45
N GLU A 234 3.84 8.55 -29.57
CA GLU A 234 3.73 9.96 -29.95
C GLU A 234 4.81 10.39 -30.94
N SER A 235 6.05 9.95 -30.73
CA SER A 235 7.15 10.16 -31.67
C SER A 235 6.92 9.54 -33.05
N ASP A 236 6.27 8.38 -33.13
CA ASP A 236 6.06 7.64 -34.39
C ASP A 236 4.90 8.30 -35.15
N LEU A 237 3.86 8.73 -34.44
CA LEU A 237 2.79 9.56 -34.98
C LEU A 237 3.29 10.88 -35.56
N ARG A 238 4.41 11.42 -35.06
CA ARG A 238 5.05 12.63 -35.60
C ARG A 238 5.98 12.35 -36.77
N ALA A 239 6.80 11.30 -36.66
CA ALA A 239 7.88 11.03 -37.61
C ALA A 239 7.42 10.25 -38.84
N ASP A 240 6.47 9.32 -38.65
CA ASP A 240 5.96 8.42 -39.69
C ASP A 240 4.44 8.15 -39.49
N PRO A 241 3.60 9.17 -39.72
CA PRO A 241 2.15 9.02 -39.61
C PRO A 241 1.58 8.01 -40.62
N GLU A 242 2.17 7.89 -41.81
CA GLU A 242 1.73 6.96 -42.85
C GLU A 242 1.99 5.51 -42.45
N GLY A 243 3.18 5.19 -41.91
CA GLY A 243 3.48 3.86 -41.37
C GLY A 243 2.59 3.49 -40.18
N CYS A 244 2.29 4.46 -39.30
CA CYS A 244 1.30 4.25 -38.23
C CYS A 244 -0.10 3.95 -38.79
N ALA A 245 -0.53 4.68 -39.82
CA ALA A 245 -1.83 4.51 -40.46
C ALA A 245 -1.93 3.16 -41.16
N ALA A 246 -0.88 2.74 -41.88
CA ALA A 246 -0.80 1.43 -42.52
C ALA A 246 -0.93 0.29 -41.49
N ARG A 247 -0.25 0.41 -40.34
CA ARG A 247 -0.32 -0.57 -39.26
C ARG A 247 -1.72 -0.68 -38.66
N VAL A 248 -2.39 0.44 -38.40
CA VAL A 248 -3.77 0.44 -37.90
C VAL A 248 -4.72 -0.13 -38.95
N SER A 249 -4.59 0.29 -40.21
CA SER A 249 -5.43 -0.17 -41.31
C SER A 249 -5.32 -1.69 -41.51
N GLN A 250 -4.11 -2.25 -41.45
CA GLN A 250 -3.90 -3.70 -41.54
C GLN A 250 -4.66 -4.46 -40.44
N LEU A 251 -4.66 -3.93 -39.21
CA LEU A 251 -5.37 -4.55 -38.08
C LEU A 251 -6.88 -4.33 -38.15
N ALA A 252 -7.33 -3.18 -38.67
CA ALA A 252 -8.73 -2.85 -38.80
C ALA A 252 -9.45 -3.72 -39.86
N HIS A 253 -8.74 -4.14 -40.91
CA HIS A 253 -9.30 -4.91 -42.03
C HIS A 253 -8.95 -6.41 -41.99
N ARG A 254 -8.35 -6.89 -40.90
CA ARG A 254 -8.00 -8.30 -40.76
C ARG A 254 -9.27 -9.17 -40.61
N PRO A 255 -9.24 -10.44 -41.05
CA PRO A 255 -10.32 -11.37 -40.75
C PRO A 255 -10.40 -11.61 -39.24
N LEU A 256 -11.63 -11.63 -38.70
CA LEU A 256 -11.89 -11.91 -37.30
C LEU A 256 -12.19 -13.39 -37.09
N SER A 257 -11.72 -13.94 -35.97
CA SER A 257 -12.18 -15.24 -35.48
C SER A 257 -13.60 -15.15 -34.91
N ASP A 258 -14.13 -16.30 -34.47
CA ASP A 258 -15.43 -16.41 -33.81
C ASP A 258 -15.62 -15.37 -32.69
N ALA A 259 -16.89 -15.02 -32.46
CA ALA A 259 -17.25 -14.00 -31.48
C ALA A 259 -16.80 -14.36 -30.07
N PRO A 260 -16.23 -13.40 -29.31
CA PRO A 260 -15.85 -13.64 -27.92
C PRO A 260 -17.10 -13.89 -27.09
N ALA A 261 -16.97 -14.73 -26.05
CA ALA A 261 -18.05 -15.09 -25.15
C ALA A 261 -18.67 -13.91 -24.38
N ARG A 262 -17.98 -12.75 -24.36
CA ARG A 262 -18.44 -11.53 -23.72
C ARG A 262 -18.00 -10.32 -24.54
N ASP A 263 -18.93 -9.39 -24.77
CA ASP A 263 -18.61 -8.08 -25.32
C ASP A 263 -18.07 -7.17 -24.18
N PRO A 264 -16.79 -6.75 -24.23
CA PRO A 264 -16.22 -5.85 -23.23
C PRO A 264 -16.73 -4.41 -23.32
N LEU A 265 -17.40 -4.01 -24.41
CA LEU A 265 -17.99 -2.68 -24.56
C LEU A 265 -19.47 -2.62 -24.19
N ALA A 266 -20.12 -3.76 -23.99
CA ALA A 266 -21.49 -3.80 -23.50
C ALA A 266 -21.57 -3.09 -22.14
N ARG A 267 -22.55 -2.18 -22.01
CA ARG A 267 -22.86 -1.56 -20.71
C ARG A 267 -23.40 -2.68 -19.81
N GLY A 268 -22.58 -3.07 -18.84
CA GLY A 268 -22.98 -4.01 -17.78
C GLY A 268 -23.92 -3.37 -16.78
#